data_AF-A0A955IDC3-F1
#
_entry.id   AF-A0A955IDC3-F1
#
_cell.length_a   1.000
_cell.length_b   1.000
_cell.length_c   1.000
_cell.angle_alpha   90.00
_cell.angle_beta   90.00
_cell.angle_gamma   90.00
#
_symmetry.space_group_name_H-M   'P 1'
#
loop_
_entity.id
_entity.type
_entity.pdbx_description
1 polymer ?
#
loop_
_entity_poly.entity_id
_entity_poly.type
_entity_poly.pdbx_seq_one_letter_code
_entity_poly.pdbx_strand_id
1 'polypeptide(L)'
;MRWGVFLIFALLAVVVDTSLVGALEIRGVMPAVAPLLAAFIALSAPPVTAMWACLVIGLLLDLSNPRMIGADQVFHLIGPYALGYLFAANLVLPLRAMVFRRNPLTL
;
A
#
# COMPACT_ATOMS: atom_id res chain seq x y z
N MET A 1 -10.04 13.15 -4.38
CA MET A 1 -10.20 11.67 -4.35
C MET A 1 -11.50 11.34 -3.63
N ARG A 2 -12.30 10.39 -4.11
CA ARG A 2 -13.52 9.95 -3.40
C ARG A 2 -13.10 8.96 -2.30
N TRP A 3 -12.85 9.46 -1.09
CA TRP A 3 -12.28 8.68 0.02
C TRP A 3 -13.03 7.39 0.36
N GLY A 4 -14.37 7.39 0.26
CA GLY A 4 -15.17 6.17 0.46
C GLY A 4 -14.85 5.07 -0.56
N VAL A 5 -14.73 5.42 -1.84
CA VAL A 5 -14.36 4.46 -2.90
C VAL A 5 -12.94 3.93 -2.66
N PHE A 6 -12.01 4.83 -2.33
CA PHE A 6 -10.65 4.46 -1.95
C PHE A 6 -10.61 3.46 -0.79
N LEU A 7 -11.34 3.72 0.30
CA LEU A 7 -11.35 2.84 1.46
C LEU A 7 -11.89 1.45 1.13
N ILE A 8 -12.93 1.36 0.30
CA ILE A 8 -13.45 0.08 -0.17
C ILE A 8 -12.37 -0.71 -0.91
N PHE A 9 -11.69 -0.08 -1.89
CA PHE A 9 -10.62 -0.75 -2.63
C PHE A 9 -9.40 -1.09 -1.75
N ALA A 10 -9.04 -0.22 -0.80
CA ALA A 10 -7.95 -0.46 0.14
C ALA A 10 -8.25 -1.67 1.03
N LEU A 11 -9.47 -1.77 1.56
CA LEU A 11 -9.90 -2.92 2.36
C LEU A 11 -9.89 -4.21 1.53
N LEU A 12 -10.43 -4.18 0.30
CA LEU A 12 -10.39 -5.33 -0.59
C LEU A 12 -8.95 -5.78 -0.88
N ALA A 13 -8.05 -4.85 -1.19
CA ALA A 13 -6.65 -5.17 -1.44
C ALA A 13 -5.97 -5.79 -0.23
N VAL A 14 -6.21 -5.26 0.97
CA VAL A 14 -5.64 -5.81 2.22
C VAL A 14 -6.21 -7.20 2.54
N VAL A 15 -7.51 -7.41 2.36
CA VAL A 15 -8.15 -8.73 2.56
C VAL A 15 -7.58 -9.76 1.59
N VAL A 16 -7.37 -9.39 0.34
CA VAL A 16 -6.72 -10.27 -0.64
C VAL A 16 -5.29 -10.61 -0.20
N ASP A 17 -4.52 -9.60 0.23
CA ASP A 17 -3.14 -9.80 0.67
C ASP A 17 -3.01 -10.65 1.94
N THR A 18 -3.99 -10.60 2.86
CA THR A 18 -3.92 -11.40 4.10
C THR A 18 -4.57 -12.78 3.97
N SER A 19 -5.58 -12.94 3.11
CA SER A 19 -6.40 -14.16 3.04
C SER A 19 -6.07 -15.06 1.86
N LEU A 20 -5.67 -14.50 0.71
CA LEU A 20 -5.49 -15.24 -0.54
C LEU A 20 -4.02 -15.47 -0.91
N VAL A 21 -3.08 -14.78 -0.27
CA VAL A 21 -1.65 -14.87 -0.59
C VAL A 21 -1.09 -16.28 -0.45
N GLY A 22 -1.47 -17.00 0.60
CA GLY A 22 -1.04 -18.41 0.77
C GLY A 22 -1.62 -19.35 -0.29
N ALA A 23 -2.79 -19.04 -0.84
CA ALA A 23 -3.44 -19.88 -1.87
C ALA A 23 -2.90 -19.59 -3.29
N LEU A 24 -2.35 -18.38 -3.50
CA LEU A 24 -1.83 -17.92 -4.80
C LEU A 24 -0.30 -17.96 -4.88
N GLU A 25 0.37 -18.54 -3.88
CA GLU A 25 1.82 -18.67 -3.86
C GLU A 25 2.30 -19.62 -4.96
N ILE A 26 3.18 -19.14 -5.84
CA ILE A 26 3.80 -19.95 -6.88
C ILE A 26 5.31 -19.93 -6.64
N ARG A 27 5.85 -21.09 -6.23
CA ARG A 27 7.30 -21.30 -6.01
C ARG A 27 7.93 -20.27 -5.04
N GLY A 28 7.25 -19.93 -3.94
CA GLY A 28 7.77 -18.96 -2.96
C GLY A 28 7.56 -17.49 -3.35
N VAL A 29 6.91 -17.22 -4.48
CA VAL A 29 6.56 -15.85 -4.89
C VAL A 29 5.10 -15.59 -4.57
N MET A 30 4.87 -14.63 -3.69
CA MET A 30 3.55 -14.19 -3.25
C MET A 30 3.11 -12.95 -4.02
N PRO A 31 1.92 -12.94 -4.65
CA PRO A 31 1.38 -11.73 -5.25
C PRO A 31 0.99 -10.73 -4.16
N ALA A 32 1.25 -9.44 -4.37
CA ALA A 32 0.87 -8.38 -3.44
C ALA A 32 0.07 -7.28 -4.15
N VAL A 33 -1.18 -7.11 -3.74
CA VAL A 33 -2.17 -6.21 -4.35
C VAL A 33 -2.16 -4.83 -3.70
N ALA A 34 -1.98 -4.73 -2.38
CA ALA A 34 -1.87 -3.46 -1.67
C ALA A 34 -0.74 -2.54 -2.20
N PRO A 35 0.49 -3.03 -2.49
CA PRO A 35 1.54 -2.17 -3.05
C PRO A 35 1.23 -1.76 -4.49
N LEU A 36 0.53 -2.60 -5.25
CA LEU A 36 0.06 -2.26 -6.60
C LEU A 36 -0.95 -1.12 -6.56
N LEU A 37 -1.93 -1.19 -5.65
CA LEU A 37 -2.90 -0.12 -5.42
C LEU A 37 -2.21 1.19 -4.97
N ALA A 38 -1.24 1.10 -4.06
CA ALA A 38 -0.49 2.27 -3.61
C ALA A 38 0.31 2.91 -4.75
N ALA A 39 0.96 2.11 -5.60
CA ALA A 39 1.66 2.60 -6.78
C ALA A 39 0.71 3.31 -7.76
N PHE A 40 -0.46 2.72 -8.03
CA PHE A 40 -1.49 3.33 -8.87
C PHE A 40 -1.93 4.70 -8.30
N ILE A 41 -2.22 4.77 -7.00
CA ILE A 41 -2.62 6.02 -6.35
C ILE A 41 -1.50 7.06 -6.41
N ALA A 42 -0.25 6.66 -6.15
CA ALA A 42 0.91 7.55 -6.22
C ALA A 42 1.12 8.14 -7.61
N LEU A 43 0.78 7.38 -8.66
CA LEU A 43 0.84 7.84 -10.04
C LEU A 43 -0.33 8.74 -10.41
N SER A 44 -1.55 8.43 -10.00
CA SER A 44 -2.76 9.10 -10.50
C SER A 44 -3.31 10.23 -9.61
N ALA A 45 -2.99 10.25 -8.32
CA ALA A 45 -3.57 11.22 -7.37
C ALA A 45 -2.65 12.44 -7.13
N PRO A 46 -3.22 13.56 -6.61
CA PRO A 46 -2.43 14.67 -6.09
C PRO A 46 -1.45 14.22 -4.99
N PRO A 47 -0.26 14.86 -4.86
CA PRO A 47 0.81 14.39 -3.98
C PRO A 47 0.38 14.19 -2.53
N VAL A 48 -0.25 15.21 -1.94
CA VAL A 48 -0.69 15.17 -0.53
C VAL A 48 -1.72 14.05 -0.31
N THR A 49 -2.67 13.88 -1.23
CA THR A 49 -3.68 12.82 -1.13
C THR A 49 -3.08 11.44 -1.28
N ALA A 50 -2.08 11.27 -2.14
CA ALA A 50 -1.38 10.00 -2.33
C ALA A 50 -0.59 9.59 -1.08
N MET A 51 0.08 10.54 -0.41
CA MET A 51 0.80 10.27 0.84
C MET A 51 -0.14 9.78 1.93
N TRP A 52 -1.26 10.46 2.14
CA TRP A 52 -2.28 10.04 3.11
C TRP A 52 -2.88 8.67 2.77
N ALA A 53 -3.18 8.43 1.49
CA ALA A 53 -3.69 7.14 1.04
C ALA A 53 -2.70 6.00 1.30
N CYS A 54 -1.41 6.20 0.99
CA CYS A 54 -0.36 5.22 1.25
C CYS A 54 -0.18 4.95 2.75
N LEU A 55 -0.23 5.99 3.59
CA LEU A 55 -0.20 5.84 5.04
C LEU A 55 -1.38 5.01 5.54
N VAL A 56 -2.60 5.28 5.06
CA VAL A 56 -3.80 4.51 5.44
C VAL A 56 -3.69 3.05 5.00
N ILE A 57 -3.22 2.77 3.78
CA ILE A 57 -3.01 1.38 3.32
C ILE A 57 -2.01 0.67 4.23
N GLY A 58 -0.87 1.29 4.55
CA GLY A 58 0.13 0.70 5.43
C GLY A 58 -0.40 0.47 6.85
N LEU A 59 -1.20 1.41 7.38
CA LEU A 59 -1.82 1.25 8.69
C LEU A 59 -2.83 0.07 8.72
N LEU A 60 -3.62 -0.10 7.65
CA LEU A 60 -4.52 -1.25 7.53
C LEU A 60 -3.76 -2.58 7.47
N LEU A 61 -2.61 -2.62 6.79
CA LEU A 61 -1.75 -3.81 6.73
C LEU A 61 -1.11 -4.13 8.08
N ASP A 62 -0.66 -3.13 8.82
CA ASP A 62 -0.13 -3.30 10.18
C ASP A 62 -1.19 -3.88 11.14
N LEU A 63 -2.43 -3.38 11.04
CA LEU A 63 -3.55 -3.87 11.85
C LEU A 63 -4.01 -5.27 11.44
N SER A 64 -3.84 -5.65 10.17
CA SER A 64 -4.31 -6.93 9.64
C SER A 64 -3.28 -8.06 9.74
N ASN A 65 -2.03 -7.78 10.14
CA ASN A 65 -0.97 -8.77 10.33
C ASN A 65 -0.57 -8.89 11.81
N PRO A 66 -1.33 -9.64 12.63
CA PRO A 66 -0.94 -9.92 14.00
C PRO A 66 0.41 -10.64 14.05
N ARG A 67 1.28 -10.22 14.97
CA ARG A 67 2.54 -10.91 15.27
C ARG A 67 2.39 -11.65 16.60
N MET A 68 2.93 -12.86 16.66
CA MET A 68 2.97 -13.66 17.89
C MET A 68 4.26 -13.34 18.64
N ILE A 69 4.17 -13.01 19.93
CA ILE A 69 5.29 -12.95 20.85
C ILE A 69 5.19 -14.14 21.80
N GLY A 70 6.12 -15.08 21.68
CA GLY A 70 6.09 -16.32 22.47
C GLY A 70 4.97 -17.27 22.05
N ALA A 71 4.44 -18.04 23.02
CA ALA A 71 3.48 -19.12 22.74
C ALA A 71 2.01 -18.65 22.61
N ASP A 72 1.61 -17.52 23.20
CA ASP A 72 0.18 -17.17 23.34
C ASP A 72 -0.18 -15.67 23.34
N GLN A 73 0.77 -14.75 23.15
CA GLN A 73 0.46 -13.31 23.10
C GLN A 73 0.43 -12.78 21.67
N VAL A 74 -0.77 -12.36 21.24
CA VAL A 74 -0.99 -11.66 19.97
C VAL A 74 -0.71 -10.17 20.18
N PHE A 75 0.20 -9.61 19.41
CA PHE A 75 0.48 -8.17 19.39
C PHE A 75 0.42 -7.63 17.95
N HIS A 76 -0.18 -6.45 17.78
CA HIS A 76 -0.18 -5.74 16.52
C HIS A 76 0.93 -4.68 16.55
N LEU A 77 2.00 -4.92 15.80
CA LEU A 77 3.07 -3.94 15.64
C LEU A 77 2.64 -2.90 14.61
N ILE A 78 2.16 -1.75 15.10
CA ILE A 78 1.78 -0.62 14.26
C ILE A 78 3.03 0.16 13.86
N GLY A 79 3.20 0.44 12.57
CA GLY A 79 4.28 1.30 12.07
C GLY A 79 5.06 0.75 10.88
N PRO A 80 5.48 -0.53 10.83
CA PRO A 80 6.37 -1.01 9.76
C PRO A 80 5.80 -0.80 8.35
N TYR A 81 4.56 -1.21 8.09
CA TYR A 81 3.93 -0.98 6.80
C TYR A 81 3.52 0.48 6.64
N ALA A 82 2.94 1.13 7.66
CA ALA A 82 2.55 2.54 7.59
C ALA A 82 3.73 3.45 7.18
N LEU A 83 4.88 3.30 7.83
CA LEU A 83 6.09 4.05 7.52
C LEU A 83 6.65 3.64 6.16
N GLY A 84 6.74 2.33 5.87
CA GLY A 84 7.25 1.83 4.60
C GLY A 84 6.50 2.39 3.39
N TYR A 85 5.16 2.39 3.43
CA TYR A 85 4.32 2.95 2.37
C TYR A 85 4.42 4.47 2.27
N LEU A 86 4.53 5.18 3.41
CA LEU A 86 4.74 6.62 3.42
C LEU A 86 6.10 7.01 2.82
N PHE A 87 7.16 6.27 3.15
CA PHE A 87 8.49 6.44 2.55
C PHE A 87 8.46 6.13 1.06
N ALA A 88 7.80 5.04 0.65
CA ALA A 88 7.64 4.71 -0.76
C ALA A 88 6.92 5.83 -1.53
N ALA A 89 5.84 6.40 -0.98
CA ALA A 89 5.14 7.53 -1.58
C ALA A 89 6.06 8.76 -1.74
N ASN A 90 6.86 9.07 -0.71
CA ASN A 90 7.83 10.17 -0.76
C ASN A 90 8.92 9.96 -1.83
N LEU A 91 9.27 8.72 -2.17
CA LEU A 91 10.22 8.41 -3.24
C LEU A 91 9.55 8.41 -4.62
N VAL A 92 8.34 7.84 -4.73
CA VAL A 92 7.64 7.69 -6.02
C VAL A 92 7.14 9.03 -6.56
N LEU A 93 6.65 9.93 -5.71
CA LEU A 93 6.12 11.24 -6.12
C LEU A 93 7.13 12.13 -6.87
N PRO A 94 8.38 12.32 -6.40
CA PRO A 94 9.39 13.07 -7.14
C PRO A 94 9.86 12.30 -8.38
N LEU A 95 9.98 10.96 -8.32
CA LEU A 95 10.33 10.14 -9.49
C LEU A 95 9.29 10.27 -10.60
N ARG A 96 7.99 10.28 -10.26
CA ARG A 96 6.90 10.56 -11.21
C ARG A 96 7.14 11.91 -11.90
N ALA A 97 7.42 12.96 -11.14
CA ALA A 97 7.67 14.27 -11.73
C ALA A 97 8.89 14.29 -12.66
N MET A 98 9.94 13.49 -12.38
CA MET A 98 11.12 13.38 -13.24
C MET A 98 10.87 12.57 -14.51
N VAL A 99 10.16 11.44 -14.40
CA VAL A 99 9.86 10.53 -15.51
C VAL A 99 8.87 11.16 -16.49
N PHE A 100 7.80 11.78 -15.98
CA PHE A 100 6.76 12.37 -16.83
C PHE A 100 7.09 13.80 -17.31
N ARG A 101 8.09 14.49 -16.73
CA ARG A 101 8.49 15.86 -17.15
C ARG A 101 8.92 15.95 -18.62
N ARG A 102 9.34 14.84 -19.23
CA ARG A 102 9.86 14.80 -20.60
C ARG A 102 8.84 14.30 -21.63
N ASN A 103 7.61 13.99 -21.23
CA ASN A 103 6.62 13.46 -22.16
C ASN A 103 5.62 14.57 -22.57
N PRO A 104 5.66 15.07 -23.83
CA PRO A 104 4.78 16.13 -24.31
C PRO A 104 3.30 15.72 -24.43
N LEU A 105 2.99 14.43 -24.20
CA LEU A 105 1.64 13.87 -24.27
C LEU A 105 0.89 13.85 -22.92
N THR A 106 1.50 14.35 -21.84
CA THR A 106 0.91 14.32 -20.47
C THR A 106 0.47 15.70 -19.94
N LEU A 107 0.10 16.64 -20.83
CA LEU A 107 -0.58 17.88 -20.45
C LEU A 107 -2.07 17.65 -20.17
#